data_AF-A0A959X4I6-F1
#
_entry.id   AF-A0A959X4I6-F1
#
_cell.length_a   1.000
_cell.length_b   1.000
_cell.length_c   1.000
_cell.angle_alpha   90.00
_cell.angle_beta   90.00
_cell.angle_gamma   90.00
#
_symmetry.space_group_name_H-M   'P 1'
#
loop_
_entity.id
_entity.type
_entity.pdbx_description
1 polymer ?
#
loop_
_entity_poly.entity_id
_entity_poly.type
_entity_poly.pdbx_seq_one_letter_code
_entity_poly.pdbx_strand_id
1 'polypeptide(L)'
;MLIVRGATPSGMAAAARLARLGHDVTLVTEGNALGDGWADDGPLLLPAAWRDLFKKSGAHLVTVLNAAGLELVAAPPVEHALPDGARFALPAERGAQFRAIAAAFGEDEAARWRGLIDDLDDVWAAFRRHALEGTAPVETPGQRAALWLDRTVGEVAARLRGPLAGLVLAQAESPEAPALLALPLSVERTFGRWQLVDADGAPQPSTRLVGLLADRLAERGVVIAEEAEGAVDIDALPPAGWRGRTASAEDWLARIPIVGEGGALRASAASPAGPEPWAQLGSAALAVYALHERLTGEDPRPRNVDFRLPRLPRG
;
A
#
# COMPACT_ATOMS: atom_id res chain seq x y z
N MET A 1 -17.41 -3.40 23.50
CA MET A 1 -16.05 -2.83 23.49
C MET A 1 -15.15 -3.78 22.73
N LEU A 2 -14.48 -3.29 21.69
CA LEU A 2 -13.52 -4.02 20.87
C LEU A 2 -12.11 -3.50 21.16
N ILE A 3 -11.14 -4.42 21.17
CA ILE A 3 -9.73 -4.11 21.43
C ILE A 3 -8.94 -4.25 20.13
N VAL A 4 -8.37 -3.13 19.66
CA VAL A 4 -7.37 -3.10 18.60
C VAL A 4 -6.00 -2.93 19.24
N ARG A 5 -5.10 -3.89 19.03
CA ARG A 5 -3.74 -3.86 19.58
C ARG A 5 -2.76 -3.30 18.56
N GLY A 6 -1.94 -2.34 18.97
CA GLY A 6 -0.85 -1.77 18.17
C GLY A 6 -1.19 -0.38 17.66
N ALA A 7 -0.39 0.62 18.07
CA ALA A 7 -0.49 2.02 17.65
C ALA A 7 0.01 2.28 16.22
N THR A 8 0.01 1.26 15.36
CA THR A 8 0.50 1.31 13.98
C THR A 8 -0.50 2.02 13.06
N PRO A 9 -0.10 2.43 11.84
CA PRO A 9 -1.02 3.00 10.85
C PRO A 9 -2.23 2.12 10.57
N SER A 10 -2.04 0.80 10.53
CA SER A 10 -3.11 -0.19 10.37
C SER A 10 -4.01 -0.29 11.59
N GLY A 11 -3.45 -0.28 12.81
CA GLY A 11 -4.23 -0.26 14.06
C GLY A 11 -5.09 0.99 14.21
N MET A 12 -4.51 2.16 13.96
CA MET A 12 -5.23 3.43 13.93
C MET A 12 -6.35 3.42 12.87
N ALA A 13 -6.05 2.93 11.66
CA ALA A 13 -7.03 2.84 10.59
C ALA A 13 -8.19 1.88 10.92
N ALA A 14 -7.89 0.73 11.53
CA ALA A 14 -8.88 -0.24 11.96
C ALA A 14 -9.80 0.34 13.04
N ALA A 15 -9.21 0.97 14.06
CA ALA A 15 -9.96 1.57 15.16
C ALA A 15 -10.90 2.69 14.67
N ALA A 16 -10.43 3.59 13.81
CA ALA A 16 -11.24 4.65 13.24
C ALA A 16 -12.43 4.13 12.40
N ARG A 17 -12.21 3.05 11.63
CA ARG A 17 -13.29 2.42 10.82
C ARG A 17 -14.30 1.69 11.70
N LEU A 18 -13.86 0.92 12.69
CA LEU A 18 -14.75 0.22 13.64
C LEU A 18 -15.62 1.21 14.42
N ALA A 19 -15.03 2.28 14.95
CA ALA A 19 -15.77 3.31 15.65
C ALA A 19 -16.79 4.01 14.75
N ARG A 20 -16.44 4.26 13.47
CA ARG A 20 -17.40 4.79 12.49
C ARG A 20 -18.56 3.82 12.20
N LEU A 21 -18.34 2.51 12.31
CA LEU A 21 -19.37 1.48 12.17
C LEU A 21 -20.24 1.33 13.43
N GLY A 22 -19.99 2.11 14.49
CA GLY A 22 -20.80 2.15 15.70
C GLY A 22 -20.30 1.25 16.84
N HIS A 23 -19.09 0.71 16.72
CA HIS A 23 -18.48 -0.09 17.79
C HIS A 23 -17.76 0.81 18.80
N ASP A 24 -17.83 0.46 20.10
CA ASP A 24 -16.96 1.04 21.11
C ASP A 24 -15.57 0.44 20.97
N VAL A 25 -14.53 1.25 20.77
CA VAL A 25 -13.17 0.77 20.46
C VAL A 25 -12.14 1.33 21.44
N THR A 26 -11.27 0.44 21.91
CA THR A 26 -10.02 0.77 22.60
C THR A 26 -8.84 0.42 21.70
N LEU A 27 -7.98 1.40 21.40
CA LEU A 27 -6.69 1.22 20.76
C LEU A 27 -5.60 1.08 21.84
N VAL A 28 -5.00 -0.09 21.93
CA VAL A 28 -3.94 -0.42 22.89
C VAL A 28 -2.57 -0.14 22.28
N THR A 29 -1.78 0.73 22.90
CA THR A 29 -0.51 1.22 22.35
C THR A 29 0.72 0.47 22.83
N GLU A 30 0.66 -0.19 24.00
CA GLU A 30 1.81 -0.81 24.67
C GLU A 30 2.99 0.16 24.84
N GLY A 31 2.68 1.43 25.12
CA GLY A 31 3.66 2.51 25.29
C GLY A 31 4.25 3.08 23.99
N ASN A 32 3.84 2.57 22.83
CA ASN A 32 4.30 3.07 21.53
C ASN A 32 3.57 4.35 21.12
N ALA A 33 4.25 5.20 20.34
CA ALA A 33 3.65 6.40 19.78
C ALA A 33 2.61 6.06 18.69
N LEU A 34 1.62 6.94 18.49
CA LEU A 34 0.68 6.80 17.38
C LEU A 34 1.41 6.91 16.04
N GLY A 35 1.12 5.97 15.14
CA GLY A 35 1.82 5.80 13.88
C GLY A 35 3.14 5.04 14.02
N ASP A 36 3.34 4.26 15.08
CA ASP A 36 4.55 3.45 15.22
C ASP A 36 4.80 2.58 13.98
N GLY A 37 6.06 2.52 13.55
CA GLY A 37 6.47 1.88 12.30
C GLY A 37 6.16 2.69 11.02
N TRP A 38 5.63 3.91 11.10
CA TRP A 38 5.54 4.83 9.96
C TRP A 38 6.90 5.49 9.71
N ALA A 39 7.49 5.21 8.55
CA ALA A 39 8.66 5.94 8.06
C ALA A 39 8.22 7.12 7.19
N ASP A 40 8.86 8.28 7.36
CA ASP A 40 8.72 9.40 6.42
C ASP A 40 9.80 9.27 5.33
N ASP A 41 9.64 8.26 4.48
CA ASP A 41 10.66 7.82 3.51
C ASP A 41 10.48 8.42 2.11
N GLY A 42 9.52 9.32 1.93
CA GLY A 42 9.37 10.11 0.71
C GLY A 42 7.93 10.22 0.23
N PRO A 43 7.74 10.44 -1.08
CA PRO A 43 6.41 10.56 -1.67
C PRO A 43 5.56 9.30 -1.50
N LEU A 44 4.29 9.52 -1.20
CA LEU A 44 3.25 8.52 -1.05
C LEU A 44 2.86 7.94 -2.40
N LEU A 45 2.68 6.62 -2.44
CA LEU A 45 1.97 5.93 -3.50
C LEU A 45 0.51 5.71 -3.10
N LEU A 46 -0.36 5.49 -4.09
CA LEU A 46 -1.77 5.09 -3.88
C LEU A 46 -2.53 5.99 -2.87
N PRO A 47 -2.63 7.31 -3.10
CA PRO A 47 -3.38 8.22 -2.22
C PRO A 47 -4.87 7.87 -2.09
N ALA A 48 -5.40 7.02 -2.98
CA ALA A 48 -6.74 6.46 -2.88
C ALA A 48 -6.98 5.68 -1.57
N ALA A 49 -5.96 5.01 -1.02
CA ALA A 49 -6.08 4.30 0.26
C ALA A 49 -6.37 5.27 1.42
N TRP A 50 -5.70 6.42 1.44
CA TRP A 50 -5.95 7.50 2.39
C TRP A 50 -7.33 8.14 2.20
N ARG A 51 -7.72 8.39 0.94
CA ARG A 51 -9.05 8.92 0.62
C ARG A 51 -10.16 7.97 1.07
N ASP A 52 -9.99 6.67 0.86
CA ASP A 52 -10.93 5.65 1.33
C ASP A 52 -10.96 5.59 2.85
N LEU A 53 -9.80 5.58 3.53
CA LEU A 53 -9.73 5.58 4.99
C LEU A 53 -10.54 6.73 5.60
N PHE A 54 -10.27 7.96 5.19
CA PHE A 54 -10.99 9.12 5.72
C PHE A 54 -12.48 9.03 5.39
N LYS A 55 -12.84 8.63 4.16
CA LYS A 55 -14.25 8.45 3.78
C LYS A 55 -14.94 7.42 4.68
N LYS A 56 -14.25 6.32 4.98
CA LYS A 56 -14.76 5.20 5.79
C LYS A 56 -14.64 5.43 7.29
N SER A 57 -13.95 6.47 7.73
CA SER A 57 -13.96 6.98 9.12
C SER A 57 -14.86 8.21 9.31
N GLY A 58 -15.40 8.77 8.22
CA GLY A 58 -16.49 9.76 8.24
C GLY A 58 -16.12 11.18 7.80
N ALA A 59 -15.03 11.37 7.06
CA ALA A 59 -14.65 12.67 6.48
C ALA A 59 -14.10 12.54 5.06
N HIS A 60 -13.96 13.64 4.33
CA HIS A 60 -13.23 13.65 3.06
C HIS A 60 -11.77 14.07 3.31
N LEU A 61 -10.79 13.29 2.83
CA LEU A 61 -9.37 13.60 3.02
C LEU A 61 -9.03 15.04 2.60
N VAL A 62 -9.54 15.50 1.45
CA VAL A 62 -9.30 16.87 0.96
C VAL A 62 -9.79 17.93 1.96
N THR A 63 -10.95 17.74 2.57
CA THR A 63 -11.48 18.67 3.58
C THR A 63 -10.58 18.71 4.82
N VAL A 64 -10.12 17.55 5.27
CA VAL A 64 -9.24 17.44 6.44
C VAL A 64 -7.87 18.07 6.17
N LEU A 65 -7.29 17.82 5.00
CA LEU A 65 -6.04 18.43 4.57
C LEU A 65 -6.16 19.95 4.49
N ASN A 66 -7.20 20.47 3.82
CA ASN A 66 -7.42 21.90 3.67
C ASN A 66 -7.58 22.59 5.04
N ALA A 67 -8.31 21.97 5.98
CA ALA A 67 -8.48 22.50 7.33
C ALA A 67 -7.15 22.58 8.10
N ALA A 68 -6.19 21.71 7.77
CA ALA A 68 -4.84 21.71 8.32
C ALA A 68 -3.84 22.58 7.53
N GLY A 69 -4.31 23.32 6.50
CA GLY A 69 -3.45 24.11 5.63
C GLY A 69 -2.54 23.28 4.73
N LEU A 70 -2.97 22.06 4.39
CA LEU A 70 -2.21 21.10 3.59
C LEU A 70 -2.93 20.80 2.28
N GLU A 71 -2.15 20.45 1.27
CA GLU A 71 -2.62 19.88 0.01
C GLU A 71 -1.81 18.62 -0.33
N LEU A 72 -2.43 17.68 -1.02
CA LEU A 72 -1.74 16.52 -1.57
C LEU A 72 -1.59 16.68 -3.08
N VAL A 73 -0.35 16.90 -3.52
CA VAL A 73 -0.01 17.21 -4.92
C VAL A 73 0.90 16.12 -5.51
N ALA A 74 1.00 16.09 -6.84
CA ALA A 74 1.95 15.20 -7.51
C ALA A 74 3.38 15.60 -7.15
N ALA A 75 4.19 14.62 -6.74
CA ALA A 75 5.60 14.83 -6.46
C ALA A 75 6.40 14.97 -7.78
N PRO A 76 7.52 15.70 -7.78
CA PRO A 76 8.42 15.78 -8.93
C PRO A 76 8.91 14.39 -9.39
N PRO A 77 9.35 14.23 -10.65
CA PRO A 77 9.99 13.01 -11.14
C PRO A 77 11.15 12.55 -10.25
N VAL A 78 11.40 11.24 -10.19
CA VAL A 78 12.60 10.72 -9.53
C VAL A 78 13.80 11.00 -10.43
N GLU A 79 14.83 11.63 -9.86
CA GLU A 79 16.14 11.74 -10.49
C GLU A 79 16.96 10.49 -10.18
N HIS A 80 17.25 9.70 -11.20
CA HIS A 80 18.08 8.50 -11.07
C HIS A 80 19.52 8.81 -11.48
N ALA A 81 20.47 8.47 -10.61
CA ALA A 81 21.87 8.43 -10.98
C ALA A 81 22.15 7.17 -11.79
N LEU A 82 22.64 7.34 -13.02
CA LEU A 82 23.04 6.24 -13.88
C LEU A 82 24.48 5.80 -13.56
N PRO A 83 24.89 4.57 -13.95
CA PRO A 83 26.25 4.07 -13.70
C PRO A 83 27.38 4.90 -14.30
N ASP A 84 27.11 5.69 -15.35
CA ASP A 84 28.05 6.61 -15.99
C ASP A 84 28.09 8.01 -15.32
N GLY A 85 27.33 8.21 -14.25
CA GLY A 85 27.22 9.47 -13.52
C GLY A 85 26.20 10.45 -14.09
N ALA A 86 25.55 10.14 -15.22
CA ALA A 86 24.46 10.95 -15.74
C ALA A 86 23.24 10.90 -14.81
N ARG A 87 22.43 11.96 -14.84
CA ARG A 87 21.14 12.01 -14.15
C ARG A 87 20.02 11.82 -15.14
N PHE A 88 19.08 10.94 -14.82
CA PHE A 88 17.93 10.65 -15.64
C PHE A 88 16.66 10.84 -14.82
N ALA A 89 15.89 11.87 -15.18
CA ALA A 89 14.56 12.10 -14.65
C ALA A 89 13.59 11.11 -15.29
N LEU A 90 13.01 10.21 -14.49
CA LEU A 90 11.95 9.31 -14.97
C LEU A 90 10.58 9.87 -14.55
N PRO A 91 9.74 10.34 -15.49
CA PRO A 91 8.38 10.74 -15.17
C PRO A 91 7.53 9.55 -14.70
N ALA A 92 6.41 9.80 -14.03
CA ALA A 92 5.47 8.72 -13.69
C ALA A 92 4.57 8.31 -14.88
N GLU A 93 4.08 9.28 -15.66
CA GLU A 93 3.08 9.01 -16.72
C GLU A 93 3.66 8.18 -17.88
N ARG A 94 2.91 7.16 -18.32
CA ARG A 94 3.35 6.15 -19.31
C ARG A 94 3.89 6.75 -20.62
N GLY A 95 3.19 7.72 -21.21
CA GLY A 95 3.62 8.40 -22.43
C GLY A 95 4.87 9.26 -22.22
N ALA A 96 4.93 9.98 -21.10
CA ALA A 96 6.10 10.76 -20.71
C ALA A 96 7.33 9.88 -20.45
N GLN A 97 7.17 8.73 -19.79
CA GLN A 97 8.23 7.73 -19.62
C GLN A 97 8.77 7.26 -20.96
N PHE A 98 7.90 6.86 -21.89
CA PHE A 98 8.34 6.38 -23.20
C PHE A 98 9.17 7.44 -23.93
N ARG A 99 8.71 8.70 -23.96
CA ARG A 99 9.46 9.79 -24.61
C ARG A 99 10.79 10.08 -23.93
N ALA A 100 10.82 10.13 -22.60
CA ALA A 100 12.05 10.38 -21.85
C ALA A 100 13.09 9.27 -22.07
N ILE A 101 12.66 8.01 -22.00
CA ILE A 101 13.52 6.84 -22.23
C ILE A 101 13.98 6.78 -23.69
N ALA A 102 13.09 7.02 -24.65
CA ALA A 102 13.45 6.99 -26.07
C ALA A 102 14.51 8.04 -26.40
N ALA A 103 14.39 9.24 -25.82
CA ALA A 103 15.38 10.30 -25.99
C ALA A 103 16.73 9.99 -25.34
N ALA A 104 16.74 9.31 -24.19
CA ALA A 104 17.96 9.03 -23.43
C ALA A 104 18.67 7.73 -23.88
N PHE A 105 17.91 6.67 -24.18
CA PHE A 105 18.41 5.31 -24.35
C PHE A 105 17.91 4.61 -25.64
N GLY A 106 17.16 5.33 -26.49
CA GLY A 106 16.62 4.83 -27.75
C GLY A 106 15.24 4.16 -27.63
N GLU A 107 14.51 4.16 -28.74
CA GLU A 107 13.12 3.64 -28.80
C GLU A 107 13.01 2.17 -28.42
N ASP A 108 14.01 1.37 -28.77
CA ASP A 108 14.07 -0.06 -28.44
C ASP A 108 14.05 -0.31 -26.91
N GLU A 109 14.79 0.51 -26.14
CA GLU A 109 14.81 0.40 -24.69
C GLU A 109 13.50 0.94 -24.09
N ALA A 110 12.94 2.00 -24.67
CA ALA A 110 11.64 2.53 -24.27
C ALA A 110 10.51 1.52 -24.47
N ALA A 111 10.55 0.76 -25.58
CA ALA A 111 9.58 -0.30 -25.86
C ALA A 111 9.72 -1.47 -24.87
N ARG A 112 10.95 -1.88 -24.54
CA ARG A 112 11.22 -2.93 -23.55
C ARG A 112 10.76 -2.53 -22.15
N TRP A 113 11.08 -1.30 -21.72
CA TRP A 113 10.59 -0.75 -20.45
C TRP A 113 9.07 -0.73 -20.40
N ARG A 114 8.42 -0.15 -21.41
CA ARG A 114 6.95 -0.11 -21.46
C ARG A 114 6.34 -1.51 -21.37
N GLY A 115 6.86 -2.47 -22.14
CA GLY A 115 6.38 -3.86 -22.10
C GLY A 115 6.56 -4.52 -20.74
N LEU A 116 7.70 -4.28 -20.08
CA LEU A 116 7.96 -4.80 -18.73
C LEU A 116 6.97 -4.24 -17.70
N ILE A 117 6.70 -2.93 -17.72
CA ILE A 117 5.75 -2.33 -16.78
C ILE A 117 4.31 -2.70 -17.15
N ASP A 118 3.98 -2.83 -18.43
CA ASP A 118 2.66 -3.34 -18.88
C ASP A 118 2.41 -4.76 -18.33
N ASP A 119 3.40 -5.67 -18.33
CA ASP A 119 3.22 -6.98 -17.72
C ASP A 119 3.11 -6.92 -16.17
N LEU A 120 3.75 -5.93 -15.53
CA LEU A 120 3.59 -5.71 -14.09
C LEU A 120 2.18 -5.23 -13.72
N ASP A 121 1.40 -4.67 -14.65
CA ASP A 121 -0.01 -4.35 -14.39
C ASP A 121 -0.85 -5.62 -14.17
N ASP A 122 -0.52 -6.72 -14.86
CA ASP A 122 -1.16 -8.03 -14.62
C ASP A 122 -0.76 -8.59 -13.24
N VAL A 123 0.50 -8.40 -12.84
CA VAL A 123 0.98 -8.72 -11.48
C VAL A 123 0.25 -7.89 -10.44
N TRP A 124 0.01 -6.60 -10.70
CA TRP A 124 -0.80 -5.73 -9.83
C TRP A 124 -2.24 -6.23 -9.69
N ALA A 125 -2.87 -6.69 -10.77
CA ALA A 125 -4.20 -7.28 -10.71
C ALA A 125 -4.22 -8.56 -9.86
N ALA A 126 -3.20 -9.42 -10.00
CA ALA A 126 -3.05 -10.62 -9.17
C ALA A 126 -2.78 -10.29 -7.70
N PHE A 127 -1.88 -9.33 -7.43
CA PHE A 127 -1.54 -8.85 -6.10
C PHE A 127 -2.77 -8.27 -5.39
N ARG A 128 -3.57 -7.45 -6.08
CA ARG A 128 -4.83 -6.96 -5.52
C ARG A 128 -5.73 -8.10 -5.06
N ARG A 129 -5.95 -9.08 -5.94
CA ARG A 129 -6.82 -10.22 -5.65
C ARG A 129 -6.33 -11.05 -4.46
N HIS A 130 -5.03 -11.29 -4.35
CA HIS A 130 -4.47 -12.25 -3.38
C HIS A 130 -3.93 -11.62 -2.10
N ALA A 131 -3.58 -10.34 -2.12
CA ALA A 131 -2.90 -9.67 -1.02
C ALA A 131 -3.66 -8.47 -0.45
N LEU A 132 -4.43 -7.73 -1.25
CA LEU A 132 -5.12 -6.51 -0.80
C LEU A 132 -6.62 -6.66 -0.59
N GLU A 133 -7.27 -7.51 -1.37
CA GLU A 133 -8.72 -7.68 -1.37
C GLU A 133 -9.14 -9.08 -0.93
N GLY A 134 -8.26 -10.07 -1.13
CA GLY A 134 -8.48 -11.46 -0.76
C GLY A 134 -7.92 -11.79 0.62
N THR A 135 -8.54 -12.78 1.24
CA THR A 135 -8.09 -13.39 2.50
C THR A 135 -7.61 -14.83 2.31
N ALA A 136 -7.81 -15.41 1.12
CA ALA A 136 -7.44 -16.78 0.80
C ALA A 136 -5.93 -16.89 0.46
N PRO A 137 -5.25 -17.97 0.90
CA PRO A 137 -3.85 -18.17 0.60
C PRO A 137 -3.60 -18.43 -0.90
N VAL A 138 -2.34 -18.26 -1.30
CA VAL A 138 -1.85 -18.60 -2.64
C VAL A 138 -1.39 -20.06 -2.64
N GLU A 139 -2.16 -20.92 -3.28
CA GLU A 139 -1.97 -22.38 -3.20
C GLU A 139 -1.46 -22.98 -4.51
N THR A 140 -1.93 -22.47 -5.64
CA THR A 140 -1.70 -23.09 -6.94
C THR A 140 -0.46 -22.54 -7.66
N PRO A 141 0.19 -23.34 -8.53
CA PRO A 141 1.27 -22.85 -9.39
C PRO A 141 0.83 -21.66 -10.27
N GLY A 142 -0.41 -21.66 -10.76
CA GLY A 142 -0.94 -20.56 -11.58
C GLY A 142 -1.06 -19.24 -10.81
N GLN A 143 -1.48 -19.28 -9.54
CA GLN A 143 -1.52 -18.08 -8.69
C GLN A 143 -0.10 -17.57 -8.38
N ARG A 144 0.85 -18.48 -8.13
CA ARG A 144 2.26 -18.14 -7.90
C ARG A 144 2.88 -17.48 -9.13
N ALA A 145 2.65 -18.05 -10.31
CA ALA A 145 3.09 -17.48 -11.57
C ALA A 145 2.43 -16.13 -11.87
N ALA A 146 1.14 -15.95 -11.55
CA ALA A 146 0.46 -14.66 -11.72
C ALA A 146 1.03 -13.54 -10.82
N LEU A 147 1.63 -13.91 -9.68
CA LEU A 147 2.33 -13.00 -8.78
C LEU A 147 3.83 -12.90 -9.07
N TRP A 148 4.33 -13.55 -10.13
CA TRP A 148 5.77 -13.66 -10.41
C TRP A 148 6.61 -14.17 -9.22
N LEU A 149 6.05 -15.12 -8.49
CA LEU A 149 6.76 -15.86 -7.44
C LEU A 149 7.56 -17.04 -8.01
N ASP A 150 7.53 -17.24 -9.33
CA ASP A 150 8.21 -18.30 -10.08
C ASP A 150 9.50 -17.81 -10.79
N ARG A 151 9.87 -16.54 -10.57
CA ARG A 151 11.00 -15.88 -11.23
C ARG A 151 11.59 -14.80 -10.33
N THR A 152 12.79 -14.34 -10.67
CA THR A 152 13.54 -13.39 -9.83
C THR A 152 13.59 -11.97 -10.41
N VAL A 153 13.87 -10.98 -9.56
CA VAL A 153 14.08 -9.59 -9.98
C VAL A 153 15.23 -9.50 -11.00
N GLY A 154 16.27 -10.32 -10.86
CA GLY A 154 17.38 -10.41 -11.81
C GLY A 154 16.95 -10.88 -13.21
N GLU A 155 16.09 -11.90 -13.28
CA GLU A 155 15.52 -12.38 -14.54
C GLU A 155 14.64 -11.31 -15.21
N VAL A 156 13.87 -10.56 -14.42
CA VAL A 156 13.06 -9.45 -14.92
C VAL A 156 13.94 -8.29 -15.40
N ALA A 157 15.00 -7.94 -14.66
CA ALA A 157 15.95 -6.90 -15.04
C ALA A 157 16.69 -7.24 -16.34
N ALA A 158 17.01 -8.51 -16.58
CA ALA A 158 17.67 -8.99 -17.80
C ALA A 158 16.84 -8.82 -19.08
N ARG A 159 15.55 -8.49 -18.96
CA ARG A 159 14.69 -8.09 -20.10
C ARG A 159 15.09 -6.73 -20.67
N LEU A 160 15.82 -5.91 -19.91
CA LEU A 160 16.33 -4.60 -20.29
C LEU A 160 17.80 -4.72 -20.69
N ARG A 161 18.27 -3.84 -21.59
CA ARG A 161 19.66 -3.88 -22.10
C ARG A 161 20.48 -2.66 -21.65
N GLY A 162 19.80 -1.61 -21.21
CA GLY A 162 20.39 -0.36 -20.80
C GLY A 162 20.41 -0.17 -19.28
N PRO A 163 20.71 1.06 -18.83
CA PRO A 163 20.86 1.38 -17.42
C PRO A 163 19.55 1.23 -16.61
N LEU A 164 18.40 1.11 -17.27
CA LEU A 164 17.10 0.87 -16.64
C LEU A 164 17.01 -0.48 -15.91
N ALA A 165 17.85 -1.47 -16.26
CA ALA A 165 17.96 -2.70 -15.50
C ALA A 165 18.31 -2.42 -14.02
N GLY A 166 19.12 -1.39 -13.76
CA GLY A 166 19.46 -0.96 -12.40
C GLY A 166 18.25 -0.48 -11.60
N LEU A 167 17.24 0.11 -12.25
CA LEU A 167 16.02 0.56 -11.57
C LEU A 167 15.15 -0.61 -11.12
N VAL A 168 15.13 -1.69 -11.91
CA VAL A 168 14.45 -2.95 -11.55
C VAL A 168 15.18 -3.64 -10.41
N LEU A 169 16.50 -3.75 -10.50
CA LEU A 169 17.34 -4.36 -9.44
C LEU A 169 17.23 -3.60 -8.11
N ALA A 170 17.11 -2.26 -8.15
CA ALA A 170 16.96 -1.43 -6.96
C ALA A 170 15.64 -1.67 -6.18
N GLN A 171 14.69 -2.41 -6.75
CA GLN A 171 13.44 -2.76 -6.06
C GLN A 171 13.62 -3.87 -5.02
N ALA A 172 14.79 -4.52 -4.97
CA ALA A 172 15.07 -5.59 -4.03
C ALA A 172 16.51 -5.53 -3.49
N GLU A 173 16.75 -6.12 -2.32
CA GLU A 173 18.09 -6.23 -1.74
C GLU A 173 19.01 -7.19 -2.53
N SER A 174 18.42 -8.09 -3.32
CA SER A 174 19.14 -9.12 -4.07
C SER A 174 18.45 -9.39 -5.41
N PRO A 175 19.21 -9.66 -6.49
CA PRO A 175 18.65 -10.08 -7.78
C PRO A 175 17.89 -11.42 -7.68
N GLU A 176 18.18 -12.27 -6.68
CA GLU A 176 17.50 -13.55 -6.47
C GLU A 176 16.14 -13.42 -5.77
N ALA A 177 15.80 -12.21 -5.30
CA ALA A 177 14.51 -11.96 -4.67
C ALA A 177 13.36 -12.14 -5.68
N PRO A 178 12.13 -12.46 -5.23
CA PRO A 178 11.02 -12.73 -6.13
C PRO A 178 10.67 -11.48 -6.95
N ALA A 179 10.42 -11.67 -8.23
CA ALA A 179 10.12 -10.60 -9.18
C ALA A 179 8.88 -9.77 -8.83
N LEU A 180 7.99 -10.29 -7.97
CA LEU A 180 6.91 -9.51 -7.35
C LEU A 180 7.41 -8.18 -6.78
N LEU A 181 8.64 -8.12 -6.27
CA LEU A 181 9.18 -6.89 -5.68
C LEU A 181 9.36 -5.76 -6.69
N ALA A 182 9.32 -6.00 -8.00
CA ALA A 182 9.31 -4.96 -9.02
C ALA A 182 7.95 -4.24 -9.17
N LEU A 183 6.91 -4.71 -8.49
CA LEU A 183 5.55 -4.16 -8.50
C LEU A 183 5.45 -2.64 -8.24
N PRO A 184 6.24 -2.02 -7.35
CA PRO A 184 6.18 -0.57 -7.12
C PRO A 184 6.35 0.25 -8.40
N LEU A 185 7.08 -0.26 -9.41
CA LEU A 185 7.26 0.43 -10.69
C LEU A 185 5.93 0.58 -11.47
N SER A 186 5.08 -0.44 -11.46
CA SER A 186 3.73 -0.37 -12.08
C SER A 186 2.79 0.50 -11.24
N VAL A 187 2.84 0.37 -9.91
CA VAL A 187 2.04 1.17 -8.99
C VAL A 187 2.37 2.66 -9.15
N GLU A 188 3.65 3.01 -9.19
CA GLU A 188 4.10 4.38 -9.43
C GLU A 188 3.63 4.92 -10.78
N ARG A 189 3.80 4.15 -11.86
CA ARG A 189 3.36 4.57 -13.20
C ARG A 189 1.85 4.81 -13.25
N THR A 190 1.08 3.97 -12.57
CA THR A 190 -0.39 4.00 -12.62
C THR A 190 -0.98 5.09 -11.73
N PHE A 191 -0.44 5.23 -10.51
CA PHE A 191 -1.03 6.09 -9.48
C PHE A 191 -0.26 7.37 -9.23
N GLY A 192 0.96 7.48 -9.75
CA GLY A 192 1.86 8.59 -9.50
C GLY A 192 2.43 8.59 -8.07
N ARG A 193 3.38 9.51 -7.87
CA ARG A 193 3.97 9.83 -6.58
C ARG A 193 3.31 11.09 -6.04
N TRP A 194 3.05 11.14 -4.74
CA TRP A 194 2.32 12.23 -4.11
C TRP A 194 3.06 12.75 -2.89
N GLN A 195 3.06 14.06 -2.70
CA GLN A 195 3.65 14.67 -1.52
C GLN A 195 2.67 15.66 -0.90
N LEU A 196 2.73 15.80 0.42
CA LEU A 196 2.04 16.88 1.09
C LEU A 196 2.81 18.19 0.83
N VAL A 197 2.06 19.27 0.66
CA VAL A 197 2.60 20.63 0.64
C VAL A 197 1.76 21.53 1.54
N ASP A 198 2.35 22.61 2.03
CA ASP A 198 1.62 23.69 2.69
C ASP A 198 1.05 24.71 1.69
N ALA A 199 0.46 25.80 2.22
CA ALA A 199 -0.13 26.87 1.41
C ALA A 199 0.88 27.60 0.50
N ASP A 200 2.18 27.58 0.83
CA ASP A 200 3.24 28.16 0.02
C ASP A 200 3.82 27.16 -0.99
N GLY A 201 3.29 25.93 -1.02
CA GLY A 201 3.76 24.84 -1.87
C GLY A 201 5.02 24.14 -1.36
N ALA A 202 5.46 24.42 -0.13
CA ALA A 202 6.65 23.79 0.43
C ALA A 202 6.33 22.34 0.84
N PRO A 203 7.19 21.34 0.48
CA PRO A 203 6.98 19.95 0.86
C PRO A 203 6.87 19.76 2.38
N GLN A 204 5.89 18.96 2.78
CA GLN A 204 5.59 18.65 4.18
C GLN A 204 5.77 17.15 4.44
N PRO A 205 6.20 16.78 5.67
CA PRO A 205 6.43 15.39 6.03
C PRO A 205 5.13 14.57 5.99
N SER A 206 5.21 13.33 5.51
CA SER A 206 4.03 12.44 5.38
C SER A 206 3.43 12.06 6.73
N THR A 207 4.22 12.16 7.81
CA THR A 207 3.78 11.96 9.21
C THR A 207 2.63 12.89 9.62
N ARG A 208 2.41 14.00 8.91
CA ARG A 208 1.22 14.84 9.11
C ARG A 208 -0.09 14.06 8.88
N LEU A 209 -0.11 13.06 7.99
CA LEU A 209 -1.29 12.19 7.80
C LEU A 209 -1.59 11.33 9.04
N VAL A 210 -0.55 10.89 9.75
CA VAL A 210 -0.69 10.16 11.02
C VAL A 210 -1.33 11.06 12.07
N GLY A 211 -0.89 12.33 12.17
CA GLY A 211 -1.50 13.32 13.06
C GLY A 211 -2.98 13.54 12.76
N LEU A 212 -3.34 13.71 11.48
CA LEU A 212 -4.74 13.86 11.06
C LEU A 212 -5.58 12.60 11.35
N LEU A 213 -4.97 11.42 11.31
CA LEU A 213 -5.63 10.17 11.72
C LEU A 213 -5.80 10.09 13.24
N ALA A 214 -4.85 10.60 14.02
CA ALA A 214 -4.98 10.70 15.47
C ALA A 214 -6.13 11.64 15.88
N ASP A 215 -6.25 12.80 15.23
CA ASP A 215 -7.38 13.70 15.42
C ASP A 215 -8.71 13.00 15.07
N ARG A 216 -8.70 12.22 13.98
CA ARG A 216 -9.85 11.41 13.57
C ARG A 216 -10.24 10.35 14.60
N LEU A 217 -9.29 9.72 15.29
CA LEU A 217 -9.58 8.77 16.36
C LEU A 217 -10.32 9.47 17.52
N ALA A 218 -9.84 10.64 17.94
CA ALA A 218 -10.48 11.45 18.97
C ALA A 218 -11.91 11.87 18.57
N GLU A 219 -12.11 12.34 17.34
CA GLU A 219 -13.43 12.68 16.78
C GLU A 219 -14.41 11.50 16.68
N ARG A 220 -13.90 10.26 16.71
CA ARG A 220 -14.70 9.03 16.71
C ARG A 220 -14.89 8.44 18.11
N GLY A 221 -14.33 9.05 19.15
CA GLY A 221 -14.43 8.54 20.52
C GLY A 221 -13.65 7.25 20.74
N VAL A 222 -12.61 6.98 19.95
CA VAL A 222 -11.72 5.85 20.21
C VAL A 222 -10.94 6.12 21.50
N VAL A 223 -11.02 5.18 22.44
CA VAL A 223 -10.23 5.24 23.67
C VAL A 223 -8.81 4.79 23.35
N ILE A 224 -7.81 5.58 23.73
CA ILE A 224 -6.40 5.23 23.59
C ILE A 224 -5.87 4.88 24.98
N ALA A 225 -5.29 3.69 25.12
CA ALA A 225 -4.76 3.20 26.38
C ALA A 225 -3.43 2.46 26.16
N GLU A 226 -2.54 2.49 27.15
CA GLU A 226 -1.30 1.69 27.09
C GLU A 226 -1.59 0.19 27.15
N GLU A 227 -2.57 -0.19 27.96
CA GLU A 227 -3.01 -1.57 28.18
C GLU A 227 -4.55 -1.61 28.27
N ALA A 228 -5.14 -2.77 28.00
CA ALA A 228 -6.56 -3.03 28.22
C ALA A 228 -6.79 -4.49 28.63
N GLU A 229 -7.73 -4.71 29.55
CA GLU A 229 -8.17 -6.06 29.89
C GLU A 229 -9.13 -6.61 28.83
N GLY A 230 -8.87 -7.82 28.35
CA GLY A 230 -9.73 -8.53 27.41
C GLY A 230 -8.97 -9.22 26.28
N ALA A 231 -9.72 -9.93 25.44
CA ALA A 231 -9.17 -10.53 24.23
C ALA A 231 -8.97 -9.45 23.15
N VAL A 232 -7.88 -9.55 22.41
CA VAL A 232 -7.60 -8.69 21.26
C VAL A 232 -8.49 -9.13 20.08
N ASP A 233 -9.28 -8.19 19.55
CA ASP A 233 -10.14 -8.43 18.39
C ASP A 233 -9.40 -8.26 17.06
N ILE A 234 -8.47 -7.30 16.98
CA ILE A 234 -7.55 -7.10 15.84
C ILE A 234 -6.14 -6.84 16.36
N ASP A 235 -5.19 -7.70 15.99
CA ASP A 235 -3.76 -7.51 16.27
C ASP A 235 -3.07 -6.81 15.09
N ALA A 236 -2.68 -5.55 15.30
CA ALA A 236 -2.08 -4.70 14.29
C ALA A 236 -0.55 -4.57 14.42
N LEU A 237 0.06 -5.42 15.24
CA LEU A 237 1.51 -5.50 15.36
C LEU A 237 2.08 -6.52 14.35
N PRO A 238 3.25 -6.26 13.75
CA PRO A 238 4.02 -7.32 13.11
C PRO A 238 4.53 -8.30 14.19
N PRO A 239 4.82 -9.56 13.85
CA PRO A 239 5.43 -10.50 14.80
C PRO A 239 6.74 -9.97 15.35
N ALA A 240 7.06 -10.40 16.58
CA ALA A 240 8.36 -10.14 17.17
C ALA A 240 9.49 -10.60 16.22
N GLY A 241 10.44 -9.71 15.97
CA GLY A 241 11.58 -9.98 15.10
C GLY A 241 11.29 -9.93 13.60
N TRP A 242 10.07 -9.57 13.17
CA TRP A 242 9.77 -9.34 11.77
C TRP A 242 10.60 -8.17 11.22
N ARG A 243 11.22 -8.36 10.05
CA ARG A 243 12.18 -7.40 9.48
C ARG A 243 11.75 -6.77 8.17
N GLY A 244 10.52 -6.97 7.71
CA GLY A 244 10.04 -6.37 6.46
C GLY A 244 10.61 -6.94 5.17
N ARG A 245 11.50 -7.94 5.26
CA ARG A 245 12.23 -8.46 4.10
C ARG A 245 11.52 -9.62 3.44
N THR A 246 11.60 -9.66 2.12
CA THR A 246 11.14 -10.77 1.29
C THR A 246 12.30 -11.19 0.41
N ALA A 247 13.08 -12.16 0.89
CA ALA A 247 14.28 -12.62 0.19
C ALA A 247 13.95 -13.73 -0.83
N SER A 248 12.83 -14.43 -0.65
CA SER A 248 12.36 -15.52 -1.50
C SER A 248 10.85 -15.48 -1.71
N ALA A 249 10.36 -16.28 -2.67
CA ALA A 249 8.94 -16.51 -2.86
C ALA A 249 8.29 -17.16 -1.63
N GLU A 250 9.00 -18.09 -0.99
CA GLU A 250 8.60 -18.76 0.24
C GLU A 250 8.39 -17.77 1.39
N ASP A 251 9.28 -16.77 1.53
CA ASP A 251 9.11 -15.72 2.53
C ASP A 251 7.84 -14.91 2.31
N TRP A 252 7.50 -14.61 1.04
CA TRP A 252 6.28 -13.88 0.72
C TRP A 252 5.03 -14.72 1.04
N LEU A 253 5.06 -16.02 0.71
CA LEU A 253 3.95 -16.94 0.96
C LEU A 253 3.76 -17.25 2.45
N ALA A 254 4.81 -17.14 3.25
CA ALA A 254 4.77 -17.26 4.70
C ALA A 254 4.25 -16.00 5.41
N ARG A 255 3.93 -14.93 4.68
CA ARG A 255 3.33 -13.71 5.24
C ARG A 255 1.97 -14.01 5.89
N ILE A 256 1.63 -13.21 6.88
CA ILE A 256 0.57 -13.54 7.82
C ILE A 256 -0.79 -13.14 7.26
N PRO A 257 -1.72 -14.08 7.06
CA PRO A 257 -3.02 -13.75 6.52
C PRO A 257 -3.80 -12.83 7.47
N ILE A 258 -4.73 -12.06 6.89
CA ILE A 258 -5.63 -11.18 7.64
C ILE A 258 -6.50 -11.99 8.61
N VAL A 259 -6.94 -13.17 8.18
CA VAL A 259 -7.69 -14.13 8.99
C VAL A 259 -6.78 -15.32 9.27
N GLY A 260 -6.25 -15.39 10.48
CA GLY A 260 -5.40 -16.48 10.94
C GLY A 260 -6.19 -17.68 11.47
N GLU A 261 -5.45 -18.66 12.01
CA GLU A 261 -6.02 -19.83 12.66
C GLU A 261 -7.00 -19.45 13.78
N GLY A 262 -8.07 -20.24 13.94
CA GLY A 262 -9.14 -19.95 14.90
C GLY A 262 -9.92 -18.67 14.60
N GLY A 263 -9.71 -18.04 13.44
CA GLY A 263 -10.37 -16.80 13.03
C GLY A 263 -9.76 -15.54 13.65
N ALA A 264 -8.56 -15.61 14.25
CA ALA A 264 -7.87 -14.44 14.77
C ALA A 264 -7.63 -13.40 13.65
N LEU A 265 -7.91 -12.12 13.92
CA LEU A 265 -7.78 -11.07 12.91
C LEU A 265 -6.49 -10.29 13.11
N ARG A 266 -5.75 -10.09 12.02
CA ARG A 266 -4.49 -9.38 11.99
C ARG A 266 -4.48 -8.33 10.89
N ALA A 267 -3.88 -7.18 11.16
CA ALA A 267 -3.71 -6.13 10.16
C ALA A 267 -2.38 -5.42 10.40
N SER A 268 -1.32 -5.80 9.69
CA SER A 268 -0.01 -5.18 9.90
C SER A 268 0.84 -5.16 8.63
N ALA A 269 2.02 -4.54 8.74
CA ALA A 269 3.06 -4.56 7.72
C ALA A 269 3.50 -5.99 7.32
N ALA A 270 3.26 -6.99 8.18
CA ALA A 270 3.58 -8.40 7.92
C ALA A 270 2.50 -9.15 7.11
N SER A 271 1.41 -8.50 6.75
CA SER A 271 0.39 -9.07 5.87
C SER A 271 0.94 -9.34 4.46
N PRO A 272 0.30 -10.20 3.64
CA PRO A 272 0.66 -10.40 2.24
C PRO A 272 0.83 -9.08 1.47
N ALA A 273 0.03 -8.07 1.78
CA ALA A 273 0.11 -6.73 1.21
C ALA A 273 1.44 -6.01 1.49
N GLY A 274 2.09 -6.30 2.63
CA GLY A 274 3.42 -5.79 2.95
C GLY A 274 3.46 -4.47 3.72
N PRO A 275 4.66 -3.88 3.85
CA PRO A 275 4.93 -2.74 4.74
C PRO A 275 4.44 -1.40 4.22
N GLU A 276 4.19 -1.29 2.92
CA GLU A 276 3.82 -0.03 2.30
C GLU A 276 2.66 0.66 3.05
N PRO A 277 2.72 1.98 3.28
CA PRO A 277 1.65 2.75 3.89
C PRO A 277 0.23 2.36 3.46
N TRP A 278 -0.01 2.38 2.14
CA TRP A 278 -1.31 2.07 1.56
C TRP A 278 -1.70 0.59 1.73
N ALA A 279 -0.73 -0.32 1.80
CA ALA A 279 -0.94 -1.74 2.03
C ALA A 279 -1.40 -2.02 3.46
N GLN A 280 -0.80 -1.35 4.44
CA GLN A 280 -1.24 -1.40 5.84
C GLN A 280 -2.67 -0.87 6.02
N LEU A 281 -3.03 0.20 5.31
CA LEU A 281 -4.42 0.70 5.32
C LEU A 281 -5.41 -0.31 4.70
N GLY A 282 -4.98 -1.01 3.66
CA GLY A 282 -5.76 -2.08 3.02
C GLY A 282 -5.97 -3.29 3.93
N SER A 283 -4.91 -3.75 4.61
CA SER A 283 -5.01 -4.87 5.56
C SER A 283 -5.94 -4.55 6.73
N ALA A 284 -5.89 -3.31 7.25
CA ALA A 284 -6.82 -2.83 8.26
C ALA A 284 -8.27 -2.85 7.77
N ALA A 285 -8.53 -2.44 6.53
CA ALA A 285 -9.87 -2.47 5.96
C ALA A 285 -10.42 -3.91 5.90
N LEU A 286 -9.62 -4.88 5.43
CA LEU A 286 -10.05 -6.29 5.38
C LEU A 286 -10.34 -6.87 6.77
N ALA A 287 -9.48 -6.59 7.77
CA ALA A 287 -9.71 -7.06 9.13
C ALA A 287 -10.99 -6.47 9.74
N VAL A 288 -11.25 -5.18 9.52
CA VAL A 288 -12.48 -4.51 9.96
C VAL A 288 -13.71 -5.13 9.31
N TYR A 289 -13.66 -5.40 8.01
CA TYR A 289 -14.79 -6.00 7.30
C TYR A 289 -15.12 -7.40 7.84
N ALA A 290 -14.09 -8.23 8.02
CA ALA A 290 -14.23 -9.57 8.58
C ALA A 290 -14.76 -9.54 10.03
N LEU A 291 -14.28 -8.61 10.87
CA LEU A 291 -14.76 -8.49 12.25
C LEU A 291 -16.21 -8.02 12.29
N HIS A 292 -16.54 -6.97 11.55
CA HIS A 292 -17.87 -6.39 11.56
C HIS A 292 -18.90 -7.40 11.06
N GLU A 293 -18.66 -8.07 9.93
CA GLU A 293 -19.53 -9.12 9.40
C GLU A 293 -19.72 -10.27 10.40
N ARG A 294 -18.67 -10.68 11.11
CA ARG A 294 -18.76 -11.73 12.13
C ARG A 294 -19.62 -11.32 13.34
N LEU A 295 -19.59 -10.04 13.72
CA LEU A 295 -20.32 -9.52 14.87
C LEU A 295 -21.79 -9.18 14.55
N THR A 296 -22.07 -8.69 13.33
CA THR A 296 -23.39 -8.13 12.98
C THR A 296 -24.13 -8.93 11.92
N GLY A 297 -23.44 -9.76 11.14
CA GLY A 297 -23.97 -10.42 9.95
C GLY A 297 -24.07 -9.50 8.72
N GLU A 298 -23.67 -8.24 8.83
CA GLU A 298 -23.70 -7.27 7.74
C GLU A 298 -22.32 -7.16 7.07
N ASP A 299 -22.26 -7.18 5.74
CA ASP A 299 -21.02 -6.97 5.00
C ASP A 299 -20.82 -5.47 4.67
N PRO A 300 -19.84 -4.78 5.31
CA PRO A 300 -19.59 -3.36 5.10
C PRO A 300 -18.70 -3.06 3.88
N ARG A 301 -18.28 -4.09 3.13
CA ARG A 301 -17.44 -3.92 1.93
C ARG A 301 -18.14 -3.01 0.92
N PRO A 302 -17.37 -2.23 0.13
CA PRO A 302 -17.94 -1.48 -0.97
C PRO A 302 -18.64 -2.45 -1.94
N ARG A 303 -19.97 -2.42 -1.97
CA ARG A 303 -20.72 -3.01 -3.07
C ARG A 303 -20.51 -2.09 -4.26
N ASN A 304 -19.62 -2.45 -5.18
CA ASN A 304 -19.63 -1.84 -6.51
C ASN A 304 -21.00 -2.16 -7.11
N VAL A 305 -21.92 -1.20 -7.10
CA VAL A 305 -23.05 -1.21 -8.02
C VAL A 305 -22.47 -1.30 -9.43
N ASP A 306 -22.89 -2.29 -10.21
CA ASP A 306 -22.43 -2.62 -11.57
C ASP A 306 -22.16 -1.38 -12.44
N PHE A 307 -20.94 -0.83 -12.39
CA PHE A 307 -20.54 0.20 -13.33
C PHE A 307 -20.07 -0.49 -14.61
N ARG A 308 -21.01 -0.64 -15.55
CA ARG A 308 -20.68 -0.96 -16.95
C ARG A 308 -20.29 0.33 -17.66
N LEU A 309 -19.06 0.41 -18.14
CA LEU A 309 -18.65 1.46 -19.08
C LEU A 309 -19.64 1.51 -20.26
N PRO A 310 -20.20 2.68 -20.61
CA PRO A 310 -20.96 2.82 -21.85
C PRO A 310 -20.07 2.45 -23.03
N ARG A 311 -20.52 1.51 -23.87
CA ARG A 311 -19.86 1.29 -25.17
C ARG A 311 -20.09 2.54 -26.00
N LEU A 312 -19.03 3.31 -26.23
CA LEU A 312 -19.07 4.40 -27.20
C LEU A 312 -19.38 3.79 -28.59
N PRO A 313 -20.32 4.36 -29.36
CA PRO A 313 -20.56 3.91 -30.72
C PRO A 313 -19.25 4.03 -31.51
N ARG A 314 -18.93 2.99 -32.28
CA ARG A 314 -17.89 3.08 -33.30
C ARG A 314 -18.42 4.03 -34.38
N GLY A 315 -17.97 5.29 -34.31
CA GLY A 315 -18.01 6.21 -35.45
C GLY A 315 -16.88 5.91 -36.41
#